data_AF-A0A1J5FCZ1-F1
#
_entry.id   AF-A0A1J5FCZ1-F1
#
_cell.length_a   1.000
_cell.length_b   1.000
_cell.length_c   1.000
_cell.angle_alpha   90.00
_cell.angle_beta   90.00
_cell.angle_gamma   90.00
#
_symmetry.space_group_name_H-M   'P 1'
#
loop_
_entity.id
_entity.type
_entity.pdbx_description
1 polymer ?
#
loop_
_entity_poly.entity_id
_entity_poly.type
_entity_poly.pdbx_seq_one_letter_code
_entity_poly.pdbx_strand_id
1 'polypeptide(L)'
;MLAPIFHTFSLGEKQYIIHNEEELALIIELLNSSPHTFTLHRHIIMSLDEKLMDIIITYKGLLLCMKHMEYKNRFLLLIKIGDALSRVIEKSEHLGSLLASIPEEADKIRIVKSIRYKGLIQIIHTPDDLGNILEWIFGKGEKAIFDILGKDFLLSLFDYGTDIYKVFHFLSDTNKDILADLLTLPEIRSRIYMAEDFFYVLKALSNEKVSELLPLMTPEEIRKIIGKNMTLHYFLPKITKEKEQMLLQYIKI
;
A
#
# COMPACT_ATOMS: atom_id res chain seq x y z
N MET A 1 38.99 -6.47 11.00
CA MET A 1 38.77 -5.42 9.97
C MET A 1 38.16 -6.11 8.77
N LEU A 2 36.89 -5.84 8.46
CA LEU A 2 36.28 -6.28 7.22
C LEU A 2 36.83 -5.40 6.09
N ALA A 3 37.22 -6.01 4.97
CA ALA A 3 37.67 -5.26 3.79
C ALA A 3 36.51 -4.37 3.28
N PRO A 4 36.79 -3.14 2.80
CA PRO A 4 35.76 -2.29 2.21
C PRO A 4 35.15 -3.01 1.00
N ILE A 5 33.82 -3.16 1.00
CA ILE A 5 33.09 -3.69 -0.16
C ILE A 5 33.00 -2.56 -1.18
N PHE A 6 33.42 -2.84 -2.41
CA PHE A 6 33.31 -1.91 -3.52
C PHE A 6 32.76 -2.65 -4.75
N HIS A 7 32.03 -1.93 -5.57
CA HIS A 7 31.42 -2.44 -6.78
C HIS A 7 31.96 -1.70 -7.99
N THR A 8 32.06 -2.38 -9.12
CA THR A 8 32.58 -1.78 -10.35
C THR A 8 31.64 -1.99 -11.52
N PHE A 9 31.58 -1.00 -12.40
CA PHE A 9 30.93 -1.09 -13.71
C PHE A 9 31.77 -0.32 -14.74
N SER A 10 31.52 -0.57 -16.03
CA SER A 10 32.26 0.07 -17.11
C SER A 10 31.35 0.93 -17.99
N LEU A 11 31.82 2.11 -18.39
CA LEU A 11 31.21 2.93 -19.44
C LEU A 11 32.24 3.11 -20.56
N GLY A 12 32.02 2.42 -21.69
CA GLY A 12 33.03 2.31 -22.74
C GLY A 12 34.30 1.66 -22.19
N GLU A 13 35.44 2.32 -22.37
CA GLU A 13 36.75 1.85 -21.89
C GLU A 13 37.06 2.23 -20.43
N LYS A 14 36.21 3.04 -19.79
CA LYS A 14 36.43 3.51 -18.42
C LYS A 14 35.75 2.60 -17.41
N GLN A 15 36.51 2.17 -16.41
CA GLN A 15 35.98 1.46 -15.23
C GLN A 15 35.74 2.45 -14.10
N TYR A 16 34.59 2.32 -13.45
CA TYR A 16 34.18 3.13 -12.31
C TYR A 16 34.10 2.23 -11.07
N ILE A 17 34.48 2.78 -9.93
CA ILE A 17 34.39 2.14 -8.61
C ILE A 17 33.34 2.91 -7.80
N ILE A 18 32.42 2.19 -7.17
CA ILE A 18 31.36 2.71 -6.31
C ILE A 18 31.45 2.01 -4.95
N HIS A 19 31.46 2.80 -3.88
CA HIS A 19 31.46 2.32 -2.51
C HIS A 19 30.09 2.45 -1.84
N ASN A 20 29.27 3.42 -2.25
CA ASN A 20 27.99 3.72 -1.60
C ASN A 20 26.98 4.39 -2.55
N GLU A 21 25.76 4.57 -2.03
CA GLU A 21 24.65 5.22 -2.71
C GLU A 21 24.91 6.69 -3.08
N GLU A 22 25.69 7.45 -2.30
CA GLU A 22 26.02 8.84 -2.65
C GLU A 22 26.92 8.92 -3.88
N GLU A 23 27.93 8.05 -3.99
CA GLU A 23 28.81 7.98 -5.16
C GLU A 23 28.05 7.54 -6.41
N LEU A 24 27.15 6.55 -6.28
CA LEU A 24 26.28 6.14 -7.38
C LEU A 24 25.39 7.31 -7.84
N ALA A 25 24.75 8.00 -6.89
CA ALA A 25 23.90 9.15 -7.19
C ALA A 25 24.67 10.29 -7.88
N LEU A 26 25.89 10.60 -7.42
CA LEU A 26 26.76 11.59 -8.04
C LEU A 26 27.11 11.22 -9.48
N ILE A 27 27.45 9.96 -9.75
CA ILE A 27 27.71 9.48 -11.12
C ILE A 27 26.47 9.66 -11.99
N ILE A 28 25.27 9.29 -11.49
CA ILE A 28 24.01 9.46 -12.22
C ILE A 28 23.75 10.94 -12.54
N GLU A 29 23.98 11.83 -11.57
CA GLU A 29 23.82 13.29 -11.71
C GLU A 29 24.80 13.86 -12.74
N LEU A 30 26.09 13.51 -12.67
CA LEU A 30 27.11 13.98 -13.61
C LEU A 30 26.82 13.58 -15.05
N LEU A 31 26.19 12.42 -15.26
CA LEU A 31 25.82 11.95 -16.59
C LEU A 31 24.53 12.58 -17.11
N ASN A 32 23.78 13.31 -16.29
CA ASN A 32 22.48 13.88 -16.65
C ASN A 32 22.58 14.96 -17.76
N SER A 33 23.72 15.62 -17.88
CA SER A 33 23.97 16.62 -18.93
C SER A 33 24.33 16.01 -20.30
N SER A 34 24.38 14.68 -20.41
CA SER A 34 24.74 13.99 -21.65
C SER A 34 23.56 13.91 -22.64
N PRO A 35 23.77 14.00 -23.97
CA PRO A 35 22.72 13.69 -24.93
C PRO A 35 22.28 12.21 -24.89
N HIS A 36 23.05 11.34 -24.23
CA HIS A 36 22.77 9.91 -24.09
C HIS A 36 22.39 9.51 -22.65
N THR A 37 21.94 10.46 -21.82
CA THR A 37 21.60 10.25 -20.40
C THR A 37 20.75 8.99 -20.18
N PHE A 38 19.66 8.83 -20.96
CA PHE A 38 18.79 7.67 -20.86
C PHE A 38 19.55 6.34 -20.98
N THR A 39 20.36 6.20 -22.02
CA THR A 39 21.11 4.95 -22.31
C THR A 39 22.20 4.73 -21.27
N LEU A 40 22.87 5.80 -20.82
CA LEU A 40 23.94 5.72 -19.83
C LEU A 40 23.42 5.27 -18.46
N HIS A 41 22.32 5.86 -17.97
CA HIS A 41 21.68 5.43 -16.73
C HIS A 41 21.20 3.98 -16.82
N ARG A 42 20.59 3.60 -17.95
CA ARG A 42 20.18 2.21 -18.20
C ARG A 42 21.37 1.25 -18.13
N HIS A 43 22.49 1.62 -18.75
CA HIS A 43 23.70 0.81 -18.74
C HIS A 43 24.28 0.64 -17.33
N ILE A 44 24.28 1.70 -16.51
CA ILE A 44 24.69 1.62 -15.09
C ILE A 44 23.83 0.59 -14.35
N ILE A 45 22.50 0.73 -14.44
CA ILE A 45 21.56 -0.15 -13.76
C ILE A 45 21.77 -1.61 -14.21
N MET A 46 21.91 -1.84 -15.51
CA MET A 46 22.12 -3.19 -16.06
C MET A 46 23.50 -3.77 -15.74
N SER A 47 24.53 -2.94 -15.57
CA SER A 47 25.90 -3.41 -15.29
C SER A 47 26.10 -3.72 -13.81
N LEU A 48 25.44 -2.97 -12.92
CA LEU A 48 25.47 -3.23 -11.48
C LEU A 48 24.53 -4.39 -11.13
N ASP A 49 23.36 -4.46 -11.75
CA ASP A 49 22.38 -5.54 -11.60
C ASP A 49 22.13 -5.90 -10.13
N GLU A 50 22.39 -7.14 -9.71
CA GLU A 50 22.19 -7.60 -8.33
C GLU A 50 23.00 -6.80 -7.29
N LYS A 51 24.14 -6.23 -7.69
CA LYS A 51 24.98 -5.39 -6.80
C LYS A 51 24.30 -4.11 -6.36
N LEU A 52 23.25 -3.68 -7.05
CA LEU A 52 22.47 -2.50 -6.66
C LEU A 52 21.92 -2.61 -5.24
N MET A 53 21.63 -3.84 -4.79
CA MET A 53 21.11 -4.11 -3.44
C MET A 53 22.14 -3.90 -2.33
N ASP A 54 23.43 -4.03 -2.65
CA ASP A 54 24.52 -3.79 -1.69
C ASP A 54 24.92 -2.32 -1.66
N ILE A 55 24.63 -1.57 -2.74
CA ILE A 55 24.99 -0.16 -2.89
C ILE A 55 23.89 0.75 -2.34
N ILE A 56 22.63 0.49 -2.71
CA ILE A 56 21.47 1.31 -2.33
C ILE A 56 20.84 0.66 -1.10
N ILE A 57 21.23 1.16 0.07
CA ILE A 57 20.87 0.57 1.36
C ILE A 57 19.87 1.40 2.14
N THR A 58 19.67 2.68 1.77
CA THR A 58 18.69 3.56 2.41
C THR A 58 17.66 4.12 1.44
N TYR A 59 16.46 4.43 1.95
CA TYR A 59 15.42 5.10 1.17
C TYR A 59 15.90 6.44 0.60
N LYS A 60 16.70 7.20 1.36
CA LYS A 60 17.27 8.47 0.92
C LYS A 60 18.22 8.25 -0.26
N GLY A 61 19.10 7.25 -0.19
CA GLY A 61 19.99 6.87 -1.28
C GLY A 61 19.26 6.48 -2.55
N LEU A 62 18.18 5.71 -2.42
CA LEU A 62 17.30 5.35 -3.53
C LEU A 62 16.72 6.60 -4.20
N LEU A 63 16.18 7.55 -3.42
CA LEU A 63 15.64 8.80 -3.95
C LEU A 63 16.72 9.64 -4.65
N LEU A 64 17.93 9.73 -4.09
CA LEU A 64 19.05 10.43 -4.71
C LEU A 64 19.41 9.83 -6.07
N CYS A 65 19.49 8.49 -6.16
CA CYS A 65 19.75 7.80 -7.42
C CYS A 65 18.62 8.04 -8.45
N MET A 66 17.36 8.08 -8.01
CA MET A 66 16.22 8.27 -8.90
C MET A 66 16.04 9.71 -9.39
N LYS A 67 16.49 10.72 -8.63
CA LYS A 67 16.19 12.15 -8.84
C LYS A 67 16.45 12.64 -10.27
N HIS A 68 17.54 12.19 -10.89
CA HIS A 68 17.97 12.63 -12.22
C HIS A 68 17.64 11.62 -13.32
N MET A 69 16.97 10.51 -12.99
CA MET A 69 16.63 9.48 -13.96
C MET A 69 15.25 9.73 -14.59
N GLU A 70 15.17 9.48 -15.88
CA GLU A 70 13.88 9.34 -16.57
C GLU A 70 13.05 8.18 -15.99
N TYR A 71 11.73 8.29 -16.13
CA TYR A 71 10.75 7.33 -15.59
C TYR A 71 11.12 5.86 -15.86
N LYS A 72 11.40 5.50 -17.11
CA LYS A 72 11.68 4.09 -17.46
C LYS A 72 12.94 3.54 -16.78
N ASN A 73 13.92 4.40 -16.50
CA ASN A 73 15.14 4.02 -15.77
C ASN A 73 14.90 3.97 -14.26
N ARG A 74 14.12 4.90 -13.71
CA ARG A 74 13.62 4.80 -12.32
C ARG A 74 12.90 3.49 -12.10
N PHE A 75 11.96 3.16 -12.98
CA PHE A 75 11.24 1.89 -12.92
C PHE A 75 12.16 0.68 -13.06
N LEU A 76 13.10 0.70 -14.02
CA LEU A 76 14.08 -0.39 -14.18
C LEU A 76 14.91 -0.59 -12.91
N LEU A 77 15.39 0.49 -12.28
CA LEU A 77 16.15 0.45 -11.03
C LEU A 77 15.36 -0.27 -9.94
N LEU A 78 14.09 0.11 -9.75
CA LEU A 78 13.21 -0.49 -8.76
C LEU A 78 12.99 -1.98 -9.01
N ILE A 79 12.77 -2.37 -10.27
CA ILE A 79 12.61 -3.78 -10.64
C ILE A 79 13.91 -4.58 -10.42
N LYS A 80 15.08 -3.97 -10.62
CA LYS A 80 16.38 -4.62 -10.38
C LYS A 80 16.69 -4.81 -8.90
N ILE A 81 16.28 -3.86 -8.05
CA ILE A 81 16.37 -4.04 -6.59
C ILE A 81 15.37 -5.10 -6.10
N GLY A 82 14.19 -5.17 -6.73
CA GLY A 82 13.27 -6.31 -6.55
C GLY A 82 12.69 -6.41 -5.15
N ASP A 83 12.84 -7.56 -4.50
CA ASP A 83 12.32 -7.83 -3.15
C ASP A 83 13.15 -7.15 -2.06
N ALA A 84 14.43 -6.88 -2.32
CA ALA A 84 15.30 -6.11 -1.44
C ALA A 84 14.83 -4.66 -1.25
N LEU A 85 13.87 -4.17 -2.06
CA LEU A 85 13.22 -2.89 -1.82
C LEU A 85 12.65 -2.81 -0.41
N SER A 86 12.17 -3.91 0.17
CA SER A 86 11.69 -3.97 1.56
C SER A 86 12.75 -3.65 2.62
N ARG A 87 14.04 -3.82 2.31
CA ARG A 87 15.14 -3.44 3.21
C ARG A 87 15.46 -1.96 3.16
N VAL A 88 15.19 -1.34 2.01
CA VAL A 88 15.44 0.06 1.71
C VAL A 88 14.24 0.92 2.12
N ILE A 89 13.04 0.41 1.90
CA ILE A 89 11.76 1.02 2.25
C ILE A 89 11.42 0.63 3.68
N GLU A 90 11.76 1.51 4.62
CA GLU A 90 11.54 1.26 6.06
C GLU A 90 10.09 1.44 6.52
N LYS A 91 9.26 2.17 5.76
CA LYS A 91 7.92 2.59 6.18
C LYS A 91 6.91 2.56 5.04
N SER A 92 5.64 2.41 5.38
CA SER A 92 4.53 2.42 4.42
C SER A 92 4.46 3.71 3.61
N GLU A 93 4.76 4.86 4.21
CA GLU A 93 4.78 6.16 3.53
C GLU A 93 5.89 6.27 2.49
N HIS A 94 7.01 5.58 2.69
CA HIS A 94 8.10 5.53 1.71
C HIS A 94 7.66 4.78 0.45
N LEU A 95 6.92 3.67 0.62
CA LEU A 95 6.34 2.94 -0.50
C LEU A 95 5.24 3.76 -1.18
N GLY A 96 4.32 4.38 -0.41
CA GLY A 96 3.28 5.25 -0.94
C GLY A 96 3.87 6.38 -1.80
N SER A 97 4.89 7.08 -1.28
CA SER A 97 5.58 8.14 -2.02
C SER A 97 6.28 7.64 -3.29
N LEU A 98 6.86 6.43 -3.25
CA LEU A 98 7.47 5.82 -4.42
C LEU A 98 6.40 5.50 -5.47
N LEU A 99 5.28 4.90 -5.07
CA LEU A 99 4.15 4.57 -5.95
C LEU A 99 3.51 5.82 -6.55
N ALA A 100 3.39 6.91 -5.78
CA ALA A 100 2.92 8.20 -6.25
C ALA A 100 3.77 8.76 -7.40
N SER A 101 5.07 8.43 -7.42
CA SER A 101 5.99 8.87 -8.47
C SER A 101 5.91 8.06 -9.77
N ILE A 102 5.16 6.95 -9.78
CA ILE A 102 4.99 6.03 -10.90
C ILE A 102 3.65 6.33 -11.60
N PRO A 103 3.65 6.88 -12.84
CA PRO A 103 2.42 7.23 -13.54
C PRO A 103 1.58 6.01 -13.94
N GLU A 104 2.22 4.91 -14.34
CA GLU A 104 1.52 3.75 -14.91
C GLU A 104 1.10 2.75 -13.82
N GLU A 105 -0.21 2.49 -13.72
CA GLU A 105 -0.77 1.55 -12.73
C GLU A 105 -0.19 0.14 -12.89
N ALA A 106 0.02 -0.31 -14.13
CA ALA A 106 0.63 -1.60 -14.40
C ALA A 106 2.04 -1.74 -13.79
N ASP A 107 2.81 -0.65 -13.75
CA ASP A 107 4.16 -0.64 -13.20
C ASP A 107 4.14 -0.56 -11.67
N LYS A 108 3.18 0.17 -11.08
CA LYS A 108 2.93 0.10 -9.62
C LYS A 108 2.64 -1.33 -9.16
N ILE A 109 1.76 -2.03 -9.89
CA ILE A 109 1.42 -3.43 -9.61
C ILE A 109 2.67 -4.31 -9.70
N ARG A 110 3.56 -4.07 -10.67
CA ARG A 110 4.80 -4.82 -10.82
C ARG A 110 5.77 -4.59 -9.66
N ILE A 111 5.88 -3.36 -9.16
CA ILE A 111 6.68 -3.01 -7.97
C ILE A 111 6.14 -3.72 -6.73
N VAL A 112 4.83 -3.65 -6.47
CA VAL A 112 4.24 -4.34 -5.32
C VAL A 112 4.46 -5.86 -5.42
N LYS A 113 4.29 -6.44 -6.62
CA LYS A 113 4.58 -7.85 -6.86
C LYS A 113 6.06 -8.22 -6.69
N SER A 114 7.00 -7.30 -6.92
CA SER A 114 8.42 -7.56 -6.70
C SER A 114 8.80 -7.55 -5.22
N ILE A 115 8.16 -6.72 -4.40
CA ILE A 115 8.35 -6.68 -2.94
C ILE A 115 7.88 -7.99 -2.28
N ARG A 116 6.80 -8.59 -2.83
CA ARG A 116 6.19 -9.85 -2.36
C ARG A 116 5.67 -9.78 -0.92
N TYR A 117 5.03 -10.86 -0.47
CA TYR A 117 4.45 -10.97 0.87
C TYR A 117 5.44 -10.59 1.98
N LYS A 118 6.63 -11.21 2.00
CA LYS A 118 7.63 -10.98 3.05
C LYS A 118 8.05 -9.53 3.18
N GLY A 119 8.17 -8.81 2.08
CA GLY A 119 8.54 -7.40 2.11
C GLY A 119 7.39 -6.49 2.53
N LEU A 120 6.16 -6.79 2.09
CA LEU A 120 5.00 -5.98 2.46
C LEU A 120 4.67 -6.08 3.96
N ILE A 121 4.76 -7.27 4.57
CA ILE A 121 4.51 -7.43 6.01
C ILE A 121 5.58 -6.79 6.91
N GLN A 122 6.74 -6.39 6.34
CA GLN A 122 7.77 -5.65 7.08
C GLN A 122 7.51 -4.15 7.14
N ILE A 123 6.62 -3.65 6.29
CA ILE A 123 6.29 -2.21 6.19
C ILE A 123 4.83 -1.92 6.57
N ILE A 124 3.96 -2.93 6.54
CA ILE A 124 2.56 -2.83 6.94
C ILE A 124 2.43 -3.46 8.33
N HIS A 125 2.17 -2.64 9.34
CA HIS A 125 1.91 -3.13 10.70
C HIS A 125 0.53 -2.72 11.20
N THR A 126 -0.05 -1.69 10.59
CA THR A 126 -1.32 -1.11 10.98
C THR A 126 -2.26 -0.93 9.78
N PRO A 127 -3.56 -0.72 10.01
CA PRO A 127 -4.50 -0.35 8.96
C PRO A 127 -4.10 0.92 8.20
N ASP A 128 -3.54 1.90 8.90
CA ASP A 128 -3.10 3.17 8.31
C ASP A 128 -1.92 2.92 7.35
N ASP A 129 -1.02 2.00 7.67
CA ASP A 129 0.07 1.61 6.76
C ASP A 129 -0.44 1.02 5.46
N LEU A 130 -1.45 0.15 5.53
CA LEU A 130 -2.08 -0.40 4.35
C LEU A 130 -2.81 0.70 3.56
N GLY A 131 -3.47 1.63 4.27
CA GLY A 131 -4.09 2.82 3.69
C GLY A 131 -3.12 3.68 2.88
N ASN A 132 -1.93 3.96 3.43
CA ASN A 132 -0.87 4.72 2.77
C ASN A 132 -0.43 4.12 1.42
N ILE A 133 -0.56 2.81 1.25
CA ILE A 133 -0.21 2.12 0.00
C ILE A 133 -1.41 2.14 -0.96
N LEU A 134 -2.62 1.87 -0.45
CA LEU A 134 -3.86 1.83 -1.23
C LEU A 134 -4.27 3.20 -1.75
N GLU A 135 -3.90 4.29 -1.09
CA GLU A 135 -4.11 5.65 -1.61
C GLU A 135 -3.48 5.86 -3.00
N TRP A 136 -2.41 5.13 -3.32
CA TRP A 136 -1.66 5.31 -4.57
C TRP A 136 -1.85 4.19 -5.58
N ILE A 137 -2.66 3.18 -5.26
CA ILE A 137 -2.87 1.99 -6.09
C ILE A 137 -4.37 1.76 -6.26
N PHE A 138 -4.81 1.55 -7.50
CA PHE A 138 -6.23 1.53 -7.82
C PHE A 138 -6.68 0.29 -8.59
N GLY A 139 -7.93 -0.10 -8.39
CA GLY A 139 -8.60 -1.12 -9.18
C GLY A 139 -7.87 -2.47 -9.10
N LYS A 140 -7.23 -2.90 -10.20
CA LYS A 140 -6.51 -4.19 -10.24
C LYS A 140 -5.34 -4.27 -9.26
N GLY A 141 -4.76 -3.13 -8.89
CA GLY A 141 -3.65 -3.12 -7.95
C GLY A 141 -4.08 -3.30 -6.50
N GLU A 142 -5.23 -2.77 -6.09
CA GLU A 142 -5.82 -3.00 -4.76
C GLU A 142 -6.01 -4.51 -4.54
N LYS A 143 -6.63 -5.17 -5.52
CA LYS A 143 -6.80 -6.63 -5.51
C LYS A 143 -5.46 -7.37 -5.43
N ALA A 144 -4.46 -6.93 -6.19
CA ALA A 144 -3.14 -7.56 -6.16
C ALA A 144 -2.49 -7.49 -4.77
N ILE A 145 -2.68 -6.39 -4.04
CA ILE A 145 -2.23 -6.27 -2.64
C ILE A 145 -2.94 -7.30 -1.76
N PHE A 146 -4.26 -7.43 -1.89
CA PHE A 146 -5.03 -8.40 -1.10
C PHE A 146 -4.60 -9.84 -1.39
N ASP A 147 -4.41 -10.19 -2.66
CA ASP A 147 -3.97 -11.51 -3.11
C ASP A 147 -2.56 -11.84 -2.55
N ILE A 148 -1.67 -10.84 -2.41
CA ILE A 148 -0.32 -11.02 -1.87
C ILE A 148 -0.33 -11.16 -0.35
N LEU A 149 -1.06 -10.29 0.35
CA LEU A 149 -1.12 -10.26 1.81
C LEU A 149 -1.89 -11.45 2.38
N GLY A 150 -2.94 -11.87 1.68
CA GLY A 150 -3.80 -12.96 2.10
C GLY A 150 -4.74 -12.59 3.26
N LYS A 151 -5.78 -13.41 3.41
CA LYS A 151 -6.85 -13.21 4.40
C LYS A 151 -6.33 -13.06 5.82
N ASP A 152 -5.49 -14.00 6.28
CA ASP A 152 -5.07 -14.08 7.68
C ASP A 152 -4.31 -12.84 8.13
N PHE A 153 -3.41 -12.32 7.28
CA PHE A 153 -2.67 -11.10 7.58
C PHE A 153 -3.59 -9.89 7.58
N LEU A 154 -4.46 -9.74 6.58
CA LEU A 154 -5.40 -8.62 6.54
C LEU A 154 -6.31 -8.58 7.77
N LEU A 155 -6.82 -9.73 8.23
CA LEU A 155 -7.61 -9.80 9.46
C LEU A 155 -6.82 -9.43 10.71
N SER A 156 -5.53 -9.75 10.73
CA SER A 156 -4.67 -9.40 11.87
C SER A 156 -4.46 -7.89 12.02
N LEU A 157 -4.73 -7.10 10.98
CA LEU A 157 -4.68 -5.63 11.05
C LEU A 157 -5.93 -5.03 11.71
N PHE A 158 -7.04 -5.76 11.76
CA PHE A 158 -8.33 -5.20 12.17
C PHE A 158 -8.72 -5.66 13.58
N ASP A 159 -8.49 -4.81 14.57
CA ASP A 159 -8.99 -5.05 15.92
C ASP A 159 -10.42 -4.52 16.09
N TYR A 160 -10.74 -3.39 15.45
CA TYR A 160 -12.02 -2.69 15.57
C TYR A 160 -12.64 -2.37 14.21
N GLY A 161 -13.94 -2.05 14.19
CA GLY A 161 -14.64 -1.61 12.98
C GLY A 161 -14.12 -0.29 12.40
N THR A 162 -13.53 0.56 13.24
CA THR A 162 -12.82 1.76 12.79
C THR A 162 -11.59 1.44 11.95
N ASP A 163 -10.86 0.37 12.26
CA ASP A 163 -9.70 -0.10 11.50
C ASP A 163 -10.10 -0.58 10.10
N ILE A 164 -11.25 -1.26 10.01
CA ILE A 164 -11.83 -1.68 8.72
C ILE A 164 -12.10 -0.44 7.86
N TYR A 165 -12.68 0.62 8.43
CA TYR A 165 -12.94 1.85 7.67
C TYR A 165 -11.66 2.52 7.17
N LYS A 166 -10.58 2.53 7.96
CA LYS A 166 -9.28 3.09 7.55
C LYS A 166 -8.73 2.46 6.27
N VAL A 167 -9.03 1.19 6.00
CA VAL A 167 -8.62 0.53 4.75
C VAL A 167 -9.69 0.69 3.67
N PHE A 168 -10.94 0.38 3.99
CA PHE A 168 -12.03 0.34 2.99
C PHE A 168 -12.32 1.68 2.32
N HIS A 169 -12.06 2.80 2.99
CA HIS A 169 -12.37 4.12 2.42
C HIS A 169 -11.49 4.50 1.22
N PHE A 170 -10.34 3.85 1.04
CA PHE A 170 -9.46 4.04 -0.12
C PHE A 170 -9.88 3.20 -1.33
N LEU A 171 -10.80 2.25 -1.15
CA LEU A 171 -11.14 1.27 -2.17
C LEU A 171 -12.28 1.73 -3.07
N SER A 172 -12.23 1.28 -4.32
CA SER A 172 -13.41 1.30 -5.20
C SER A 172 -14.52 0.39 -4.66
N ASP A 173 -15.78 0.66 -5.00
CA ASP A 173 -16.90 -0.15 -4.49
C ASP A 173 -16.77 -1.64 -4.84
N THR A 174 -16.31 -1.95 -6.05
CA THR A 174 -16.02 -3.35 -6.46
C THR A 174 -14.97 -4.01 -5.56
N ASN A 175 -13.91 -3.29 -5.19
CA ASN A 175 -12.84 -3.86 -4.35
C ASN A 175 -13.19 -3.87 -2.87
N LYS A 176 -14.09 -3.00 -2.40
CA LYS A 176 -14.70 -3.14 -1.07
C LYS A 176 -15.42 -4.47 -0.95
N ASP A 177 -16.20 -4.85 -1.97
CA ASP A 177 -16.91 -6.13 -1.96
C ASP A 177 -15.95 -7.31 -2.00
N ILE A 178 -14.91 -7.25 -2.85
CA ILE A 178 -13.87 -8.28 -2.91
C ILE A 178 -13.17 -8.44 -1.54
N LEU A 179 -12.80 -7.33 -0.88
CA LEU A 179 -12.18 -7.39 0.43
C LEU A 179 -13.17 -7.89 1.50
N ALA A 180 -14.42 -7.45 1.46
CA ALA A 180 -15.46 -7.92 2.38
C ALA A 180 -15.71 -9.42 2.23
N ASP A 181 -15.68 -9.96 1.02
CA ASP A 181 -15.81 -11.41 0.76
C ASP A 181 -14.59 -12.19 1.22
N LEU A 182 -13.39 -11.63 1.02
CA LEU A 182 -12.14 -12.23 1.49
C LEU A 182 -12.11 -12.32 3.02
N LEU A 183 -12.49 -11.25 3.71
CA LEU A 183 -12.57 -11.21 5.17
C LEU A 183 -13.82 -11.93 5.70
N THR A 184 -14.88 -12.07 4.90
CA THR A 184 -16.21 -12.55 5.32
C THR A 184 -16.93 -11.60 6.30
N LEU A 185 -18.24 -11.45 6.11
CA LEU A 185 -19.06 -10.59 6.98
C LEU A 185 -19.11 -11.01 8.46
N PRO A 186 -19.10 -12.31 8.83
CA PRO A 186 -19.03 -12.72 10.24
C PRO A 186 -17.76 -12.24 10.95
N GLU A 187 -16.61 -12.26 10.29
CA GLU A 187 -15.36 -11.77 10.88
C GLU A 187 -15.37 -10.25 10.99
N ILE A 188 -15.90 -9.53 9.99
CA ILE A 188 -16.13 -8.08 10.07
C ILE A 188 -17.06 -7.73 11.25
N ARG A 189 -18.18 -8.45 11.40
CA ARG A 189 -19.12 -8.29 12.52
C ARG A 189 -18.42 -8.47 13.86
N SER A 190 -17.51 -9.43 13.97
CA SER A 190 -16.78 -9.70 15.22
C SER A 190 -15.90 -8.55 15.70
N ARG A 191 -15.62 -7.56 14.83
CA ARG A 191 -14.85 -6.34 15.15
C ARG A 191 -15.72 -5.15 15.56
N ILE A 192 -17.04 -5.34 15.66
CA ILE A 192 -17.98 -4.28 16.03
C ILE A 192 -18.31 -4.37 17.51
N TYR A 193 -17.73 -3.50 18.32
CA TYR A 193 -17.93 -3.50 19.78
C TYR A 193 -18.74 -2.30 20.27
N MET A 194 -18.57 -1.15 19.61
CA MET A 194 -19.27 0.09 19.94
C MET A 194 -19.99 0.71 18.75
N ALA A 195 -20.85 1.69 19.03
CA ALA A 195 -21.59 2.41 18.01
C ALA A 195 -20.68 3.00 16.92
N GLU A 196 -19.53 3.53 17.32
CA GLU A 196 -18.57 4.11 16.38
C GLU A 196 -18.10 3.06 15.35
N ASP A 197 -17.62 1.89 15.81
CA ASP A 197 -17.26 0.77 14.94
C ASP A 197 -18.38 0.40 13.98
N PHE A 198 -19.60 0.28 14.50
CA PHE A 198 -20.77 -0.11 13.72
C PHE A 198 -21.02 0.87 12.57
N PHE A 199 -21.07 2.18 12.87
CA PHE A 199 -21.32 3.18 11.84
C PHE A 199 -20.15 3.32 10.85
N TYR A 200 -18.92 3.14 11.30
CA TYR A 200 -17.75 3.14 10.41
C TYR A 200 -17.74 1.93 9.47
N VAL A 201 -18.12 0.74 9.94
CA VAL A 201 -18.30 -0.45 9.09
C VAL A 201 -19.45 -0.23 8.10
N LEU A 202 -20.59 0.30 8.54
CA LEU A 202 -21.68 0.64 7.62
C LEU A 202 -21.24 1.65 6.57
N LYS A 203 -20.45 2.65 6.94
CA LYS A 203 -19.89 3.63 6.00
C LYS A 203 -18.92 2.98 5.01
N ALA A 204 -18.10 2.04 5.48
CA ALA A 204 -17.07 1.35 4.72
C ALA A 204 -17.62 0.41 3.65
N LEU A 205 -18.63 -0.40 3.96
CA LEU A 205 -19.15 -1.45 3.07
C LEU A 205 -20.00 -0.90 1.93
N SER A 206 -20.22 -1.69 0.87
CA SER A 206 -21.25 -1.37 -0.14
C SER A 206 -22.66 -1.49 0.44
N ASN A 207 -23.67 -0.99 -0.26
CA ASN A 207 -25.07 -1.15 0.17
C ASN A 207 -25.48 -2.63 0.23
N GLU A 208 -25.03 -3.43 -0.75
CA GLU A 208 -25.28 -4.87 -0.82
C GLU A 208 -24.69 -5.58 0.40
N LYS A 209 -23.41 -5.34 0.71
CA LYS A 209 -22.77 -5.93 1.90
C LYS A 209 -23.36 -5.43 3.21
N VAL A 210 -23.85 -4.20 3.29
CA VAL A 210 -24.61 -3.73 4.46
C VAL A 210 -25.89 -4.52 4.65
N SER A 211 -26.64 -4.77 3.57
CA SER A 211 -27.88 -5.55 3.62
C SER A 211 -27.66 -7.01 4.04
N GLU A 212 -26.49 -7.58 3.71
CA GLU A 212 -26.06 -8.91 4.16
C GLU A 212 -25.52 -8.91 5.59
N LEU A 213 -24.87 -7.82 6.02
CA LEU A 213 -24.27 -7.70 7.37
C LEU A 213 -25.35 -7.50 8.44
N LEU A 214 -26.35 -6.64 8.20
CA LEU A 214 -27.37 -6.31 9.22
C LEU A 214 -28.06 -7.57 9.79
N PRO A 215 -28.49 -8.56 8.98
CA PRO A 215 -29.08 -9.81 9.47
C PRO A 215 -28.17 -10.68 10.34
N LEU A 216 -26.85 -10.44 10.36
CA LEU A 216 -25.93 -11.16 11.25
C LEU A 216 -26.00 -10.68 12.70
N MET A 217 -26.77 -9.62 12.97
CA MET A 217 -26.99 -9.06 14.30
C MET A 217 -28.49 -8.90 14.54
N THR A 218 -28.96 -9.20 15.74
CA THR A 218 -30.37 -8.97 16.04
C THR A 218 -30.67 -7.47 16.16
N PRO A 219 -31.90 -7.00 15.89
CA PRO A 219 -32.28 -5.61 16.13
C PRO A 219 -31.97 -5.13 17.56
N GLU A 220 -32.15 -6.00 18.55
CA GLU A 220 -31.82 -5.74 19.95
C GLU A 220 -30.31 -5.56 20.17
N GLU A 221 -29.45 -6.37 19.54
CA GLU A 221 -27.99 -6.21 19.57
C GLU A 221 -27.56 -4.86 18.99
N ILE A 222 -28.10 -4.49 17.83
CA ILE A 222 -27.79 -3.20 17.18
C ILE A 222 -28.21 -2.04 18.06
N ARG A 223 -29.43 -2.07 18.62
CA ARG A 223 -29.91 -1.05 19.56
C ARG A 223 -29.02 -0.95 20.80
N LYS A 224 -28.54 -2.07 21.33
CA LYS A 224 -27.63 -2.10 22.48
C LYS A 224 -26.27 -1.46 22.15
N ILE A 225 -25.74 -1.72 20.95
CA ILE A 225 -24.47 -1.15 20.47
C ILE A 225 -24.57 0.36 20.27
N ILE A 226 -25.65 0.83 19.64
CA ILE A 226 -25.92 2.26 19.43
C ILE A 226 -26.15 2.96 20.79
N GLY A 227 -26.83 2.27 21.70
CA GLY A 227 -27.12 2.72 23.05
C GLY A 227 -28.15 3.84 23.10
N LYS A 228 -27.74 5.08 22.82
CA LYS A 228 -28.56 6.29 22.98
C LYS A 228 -29.01 6.88 21.63
N ASN A 229 -30.19 7.50 21.60
CA ASN A 229 -30.71 8.20 20.42
C ASN A 229 -29.79 9.34 19.92
N MET A 230 -29.04 10.00 20.82
CA MET A 230 -28.06 11.03 20.40
C MET A 230 -26.94 10.45 19.54
N THR A 231 -26.51 9.22 19.80
CA THR A 231 -25.51 8.51 18.98
C THR A 231 -26.04 8.31 17.57
N LEU A 232 -27.30 7.88 17.46
CA LEU A 232 -28.00 7.70 16.19
C LEU A 232 -28.05 9.01 15.39
N HIS A 233 -28.48 10.12 16.03
CA HIS A 233 -28.52 11.44 15.40
C HIS A 233 -27.15 11.95 14.95
N TYR A 234 -26.09 11.61 15.68
CA TYR A 234 -24.73 12.04 15.35
C TYR A 234 -24.14 11.29 14.15
N PHE A 235 -24.40 9.97 14.03
CA PHE A 235 -23.77 9.14 13.01
C PHE A 235 -24.63 8.89 11.76
N LEU A 236 -25.97 8.89 11.85
CA LEU A 236 -26.84 8.68 10.68
C LEU A 236 -26.52 9.62 9.51
N PRO A 237 -26.28 10.94 9.71
CA PRO A 237 -25.96 11.83 8.60
C PRO A 237 -24.62 11.52 7.90
N LYS A 238 -23.79 10.64 8.47
CA LYS A 238 -22.46 10.28 7.94
C LYS A 238 -22.46 9.03 7.05
N ILE A 239 -23.59 8.32 6.96
CA ILE A 239 -23.80 7.20 6.05
C ILE A 239 -24.70 7.64 4.88
N THR A 240 -24.80 6.81 3.83
CA THR A 240 -25.69 7.12 2.71
C THR A 240 -27.15 7.02 3.13
N LYS A 241 -28.04 7.80 2.49
CA LYS A 241 -29.49 7.76 2.77
C LYS A 241 -30.08 6.36 2.65
N GLU A 242 -29.58 5.57 1.70
CA GLU A 242 -30.03 4.20 1.49
C GLU A 242 -29.67 3.31 2.69
N LYS A 243 -28.43 3.36 3.18
CA LYS A 243 -28.00 2.62 4.37
C LYS A 243 -28.73 3.09 5.63
N GLU A 244 -28.98 4.38 5.75
CA GLU A 244 -29.82 4.94 6.82
C GLU A 244 -31.22 4.32 6.79
N GLN A 245 -31.88 4.30 5.63
CA GLN A 245 -33.20 3.69 5.48
C GLN A 245 -33.18 2.19 5.80
N MET A 246 -32.20 1.44 5.29
CA MET A 246 -32.03 0.02 5.60
C MET A 246 -31.90 -0.22 7.11
N LEU A 247 -31.03 0.55 7.77
CA LEU A 247 -30.81 0.44 9.21
C LEU A 247 -32.09 0.72 9.99
N LEU A 248 -32.76 1.85 9.72
CA LEU A 248 -33.98 2.28 10.42
C LEU A 248 -35.13 1.27 10.22
N GLN A 249 -35.32 0.78 9.00
CA GLN A 249 -36.30 -0.27 8.70
C GLN A 249 -36.00 -1.56 9.46
N TYR A 250 -34.72 -1.96 9.53
CA TYR A 250 -34.30 -3.18 10.22
C TYR A 250 -34.52 -3.10 11.73
N ILE A 251 -34.16 -1.96 12.36
CA ILE A 251 -34.34 -1.76 13.80
C ILE A 251 -35.73 -1.24 14.18
N LYS A 252 -36.66 -1.11 13.22
CA LYS A 252 -38.06 -0.68 13.41
C LYS A 252 -38.20 0.58 14.27
N ILE A 253 -37.51 1.65 13.88
CA ILE A 253 -37.67 3.02 14.39
C ILE A 253 -38.28 3.85 13.27
#